data_AF-A7KHA3-F1
#
_entry.id   AF-A7KHA3-F1
#
_cell.length_a   1.000
_cell.length_b   1.000
_cell.length_c   1.000
_cell.angle_alpha   90.00
_cell.angle_beta   90.00
_cell.angle_gamma   90.00
#
_symmetry.space_group_name_H-M   'P 1'
#
loop_
_entity.id
_entity.type
_entity.pdbx_description
1 polymer ?
#
loop_
_entity_poly.entity_id
_entity_poly.type
_entity_poly.pdbx_seq_one_letter_code
_entity_poly.pdbx_strand_id
1 'polypeptide(L)' 'MQIRKIMSGVLKFVYAIILFLFLFLVAREVGGLETIECETDGDCPRSMIKMWNKNYRHKCIDGKCEWIKKLP' A
#
# COMPACT_ATOMS: atom_id res chain seq x y z
N MET A 1 19.49 12.78 38.31
CA MET A 1 18.38 11.83 38.05
C MET A 1 17.38 12.35 37.00
N GLN A 2 17.79 13.13 35.99
CA GLN A 2 16.88 13.62 34.92
C GLN A 2 17.19 12.96 33.56
N ILE A 3 18.47 12.70 33.25
CA ILE A 3 18.95 12.08 32.00
C ILE A 3 18.36 10.67 31.78
N ARG A 4 18.26 9.86 32.84
CA ARG A 4 17.73 8.48 32.78
C ARG A 4 16.24 8.45 32.37
N LYS A 5 15.48 9.49 32.70
CA LYS A 5 14.06 9.65 32.33
C LYS A 5 13.90 10.02 30.86
N ILE A 6 14.76 10.91 30.35
CA ILE A 6 14.77 11.34 28.94
C ILE A 6 15.16 10.17 28.03
N MET A 7 16.22 9.44 28.38
CA MET A 7 16.70 8.28 27.60
C MET A 7 15.64 7.17 27.49
N SER A 8 14.88 6.91 28.57
CA SER A 8 13.75 5.98 28.54
C SER A 8 12.59 6.50 27.68
N GLY A 9 12.31 7.80 27.69
CA GLY A 9 11.29 8.42 26.83
C GLY A 9 11.63 8.32 25.34
N VAL A 10 12.88 8.64 24.98
CA VAL A 10 13.37 8.54 23.59
C VAL A 10 13.33 7.10 23.10
N LEU A 11 13.75 6.12 23.92
CA LEU A 11 13.72 4.71 23.55
C LEU A 11 12.29 4.22 23.26
N LYS A 12 11.32 4.60 24.11
CA LYS A 12 9.89 4.27 23.90
C LYS A 12 9.33 4.91 22.64
N PHE A 13 9.72 6.15 22.34
CA PHE A 13 9.29 6.85 21.14
C PHE A 13 9.85 6.20 19.86
N VAL A 14 11.14 5.89 19.84
CA VAL A 14 11.79 5.17 18.74
C VAL A 14 11.12 3.81 18.52
N TYR A 15 10.82 3.07 19.59
CA TYR A 15 10.12 1.79 19.51
C TYR A 15 8.73 1.93 18.87
N ALA A 16 7.96 2.94 19.26
CA ALA A 16 6.64 3.19 18.68
C ALA A 16 6.70 3.55 17.18
N ILE A 17 7.69 4.35 16.76
CA ILE A 17 7.90 4.67 15.34
C ILE A 17 8.25 3.41 14.56
N ILE A 18 9.19 2.60 15.07
CA ILE A 18 9.60 1.36 14.42
C ILE A 18 8.39 0.43 14.26
N LEU A 19 7.59 0.25 15.30
CA LEU A 19 6.38 -0.57 15.25
C LEU A 19 5.38 -0.05 14.20
N PHE A 20 5.16 1.26 14.15
CA PHE A 20 4.28 1.88 13.17
C PHE A 20 4.77 1.67 11.73
N LEU A 21 6.08 1.83 11.50
CA LEU A 21 6.69 1.59 10.19
C LEU A 21 6.58 0.12 9.77
N PHE A 22 6.80 -0.82 10.69
CA PHE A 22 6.60 -2.25 10.43
C PHE A 22 5.16 -2.56 10.05
N LEU A 23 4.18 -2.05 10.80
CA LEU A 23 2.76 -2.26 10.49
C LEU A 23 2.39 -1.64 9.14
N PHE A 24 2.93 -0.47 8.81
CA PHE A 24 2.72 0.16 7.51
C PHE A 24 3.33 -0.64 6.37
N LEU A 25 4.54 -1.18 6.54
CA LEU A 25 5.17 -2.07 5.55
C LEU A 25 4.36 -3.35 5.37
N VAL A 26 3.94 -4.01 6.45
CA VAL A 26 3.08 -5.19 6.38
C VAL A 26 1.76 -4.86 5.69
N ALA A 27 1.11 -3.74 6.01
CA ALA A 27 -0.12 -3.33 5.34
C ALA A 27 0.09 -3.01 3.86
N ARG A 28 1.28 -2.57 3.45
CA ARG A 28 1.63 -2.36 2.04
C ARG A 28 1.93 -3.66 1.30
N GLU A 29 2.61 -4.62 1.94
CA GLU A 29 2.90 -5.92 1.32
C GLU A 29 1.67 -6.84 1.31
N VAL A 30 0.81 -6.77 2.33
CA VAL A 30 -0.43 -7.57 2.43
C VAL A 30 -1.60 -6.87 1.74
N GLY A 31 -1.67 -5.53 1.77
CA GLY A 31 -2.76 -4.74 1.20
C GLY A 31 -2.44 -4.09 -0.14
N GLY A 32 -1.23 -4.28 -0.67
CA GLY A 32 -0.80 -3.75 -1.96
C GLY A 32 -0.49 -4.89 -2.90
N LEU A 33 -1.29 -5.02 -3.96
CA LEU A 33 -1.02 -5.94 -5.06
C LEU A 33 -1.21 -7.43 -4.74
N GLU A 34 -2.05 -7.80 -3.76
CA GLU A 34 -2.73 -9.08 -3.92
C GLU A 34 -3.46 -8.99 -5.25
N THR A 35 -2.99 -9.82 -6.17
CA THR A 35 -3.50 -9.98 -7.51
C THR A 35 -4.97 -10.26 -7.38
N ILE A 36 -5.80 -9.22 -7.49
CA ILE A 36 -7.25 -9.37 -7.48
C ILE A 36 -7.51 -10.31 -8.65
N GLU A 37 -7.86 -11.53 -8.29
CA GLU A 37 -8.22 -12.52 -9.27
C GLU A 37 -9.42 -11.96 -10.03
N CYS A 38 -9.31 -11.95 -11.35
CA CYS A 38 -10.33 -11.41 -12.22
C CYS A 38 -10.62 -12.41 -13.33
N GLU A 39 -11.88 -12.45 -13.74
CA GLU A 39 -12.30 -13.17 -14.95
C GLU A 39 -12.51 -12.17 -16.09
N THR A 40 -12.94 -10.96 -15.73
CA THR A 40 -13.26 -9.87 -16.65
C THR A 40 -12.67 -8.54 -16.20
N ASP A 41 -12.52 -7.60 -17.15
CA ASP A 41 -12.12 -6.21 -16.86
C ASP A 41 -13.04 -5.50 -15.83
N GLY A 42 -14.27 -6.00 -15.65
CA GLY A 42 -15.26 -5.44 -14.71
C GLY A 42 -14.97 -5.77 -13.25
N ASP A 43 -14.26 -6.87 -12.99
CA ASP A 43 -13.93 -7.35 -11.65
C ASP A 43 -12.83 -6.49 -11.01
N CYS A 44 -12.02 -5.85 -11.85
CA CYS A 44 -10.96 -4.99 -11.39
C CYS A 44 -11.52 -3.69 -10.78
N PRO A 45 -11.12 -3.32 -9.55
CA PRO A 45 -11.65 -2.14 -8.88
C PRO A 45 -11.27 -0.88 -9.66
N ARG A 46 -12.27 -0.22 -10.24
CA ARG A 46 -12.12 1.10 -10.89
C ARG A 46 -11.77 2.20 -9.90
N SER A 47 -12.00 1.97 -8.61
CA SER A 47 -12.10 3.02 -7.59
C SER A 47 -10.79 3.41 -6.92
N MET A 48 -9.75 2.55 -6.92
CA MET A 48 -8.52 2.86 -6.17
C MET A 48 -7.62 3.89 -6.85
N ILE A 49 -7.83 4.21 -8.14
CA ILE A 49 -7.06 5.23 -8.87
C ILE A 49 -7.98 6.26 -9.55
N LYS A 50 -8.74 7.01 -8.75
CA LYS A 50 -9.15 8.36 -9.20
C LYS A 50 -8.00 9.38 -9.11
N MET A 51 -6.87 9.04 -8.48
CA MET A 51 -5.87 10.03 -8.08
C MET A 51 -4.49 9.97 -8.77
N TRP A 52 -4.08 8.87 -9.43
CA TRP A 52 -2.68 8.72 -9.87
C TRP A 52 -2.37 8.82 -11.37
N ASN A 53 -3.33 8.66 -12.28
CA ASN A 53 -3.22 9.12 -13.68
C ASN A 53 -4.47 8.69 -14.46
N LYS A 54 -5.18 9.62 -15.10
CA LYS A 54 -6.31 9.30 -16.01
C LYS A 54 -5.88 8.45 -17.22
N ASN A 55 -4.57 8.38 -17.46
CA ASN A 55 -3.93 7.68 -18.57
C ASN A 55 -3.73 6.19 -18.32
N TYR A 56 -4.11 5.64 -17.17
CA TYR A 56 -4.07 4.19 -16.95
C TYR A 56 -5.48 3.64 -16.72
N ARG A 57 -5.68 2.40 -17.17
CA ARG A 57 -6.87 1.61 -16.87
C ARG A 57 -6.43 0.24 -16.34
N HIS A 58 -7.21 -0.31 -15.44
CA HIS A 58 -7.10 -1.73 -15.11
C HIS A 58 -7.66 -2.58 -16.24
N LYS A 59 -6.96 -3.66 -16.55
CA LYS A 59 -7.45 -4.77 -17.36
C LYS A 59 -7.18 -6.07 -16.63
N CYS A 60 -8.04 -7.05 -16.86
CA CYS A 60 -7.76 -8.40 -16.46
C CYS A 60 -6.81 -9.04 -17.48
N ILE A 61 -5.61 -9.40 -17.03
CA ILE A 61 -4.58 -10.07 -17.84
C ILE A 61 -4.10 -11.28 -17.03
N ASP A 62 -4.19 -12.47 -17.63
CA ASP A 62 -3.80 -13.74 -17.02
C ASP A 62 -4.41 -13.96 -15.62
N GLY A 63 -5.68 -13.59 -15.47
CA GLY A 63 -6.43 -13.73 -14.22
C GLY A 63 -6.09 -12.70 -13.16
N LYS A 64 -5.32 -11.65 -13.51
CA LYS A 64 -4.86 -10.62 -12.57
C LYS A 64 -5.17 -9.22 -13.09
N CYS A 65 -5.51 -8.32 -12.18
CA CYS A 65 -5.72 -6.92 -12.53
C CYS A 65 -4.38 -6.20 -12.75
N GLU A 66 -4.10 -5.84 -14.00
CA GLU A 66 -2.88 -5.14 -14.43
C GLU A 66 -3.17 -3.70 -14.86
N TRP A 67 -2.23 -2.78 -14.55
CA TRP A 67 -2.30 -1.38 -15.00
C TRP A 67 -1.74 -1.23 -16.41
N ILE A 68 -2.60 -0.90 -17.38
CA ILE A 68 -2.17 -0.57 -18.73
C ILE A 68 -2.35 0.92 -19.04
N LYS A 69 -1.43 1.49 -19.80
CA LYS A 69 -1.61 2.84 -20.37
C LYS A 69 -2.79 2.80 -21.36
N LYS A 70 -3.72 3.75 -21.24
CA LYS A 70 -4.63 4.09 -22.32
C LYS A 70 -3.77 4.61 -23.47
N LEU A 71 -3.79 3.91 -24.59
CA LEU A 71 -3.26 4.48 -25.83
C LEU A 71 -4.01 5.77 -26.15
N PRO A 72 -3.32 6.81 -26.68
CA PRO A 72 -3.96 8.05 -27.13
C PRO A 72 -5.01 7.79 -28.21
#